data_AF-G0QTA5-F1
#
_entry.id   AF-G0QTA5-F1
#
_cell.length_a   1.000
_cell.length_b   1.000
_cell.length_c   1.000
_cell.angle_alpha   90.00
_cell.angle_beta   90.00
_cell.angle_gamma   90.00
#
_symmetry.space_group_name_H-M   'P 1'
#
loop_
_entity.id
_entity.type
_entity.pdbx_description
1 polymer ?
#
loop_
_entity_poly.entity_id
_entity_poly.type
_entity_poly.pdbx_seq_one_letter_code
_entity_poly.pdbx_strand_id
1 'polypeptide(L)'
;MKNAKYLKQQKQEERKTQDFKDNLRKKFTDQCKKYFGVPYHQKYWSEGEEYHNAPLYLDCCGLIRQVVYDLREDFGFSLGRWNQAYQFDVCPQEIEYKDMKPGDLVFISATYYNQRVKTQPIFKKFLNKNKKLKPFAHNMVHVEVFTGGETGEQTIGARYQKGVIQYHDSYKFISKNYYDMKYHFRSLDTWLDGICKSQCAQHEWRDDRDLWIPDKYSVFASPELQESEAIEEKQIENDFQIKKIYIGSGNNSQIIENFFKDKNTENKNRQYQLMDKQKTFNPFFYFKWVQTKSEVDFLSFNEGQQIINHIANVTIFTTKVGLLNLLRDYQSIQQETIDFFPETYQLDLLSDEILFLNKKLEKEQKQIWILKPHNNNMGKGIQIIEDIYIFKQNFIQQKNINQDPILLILLLMKLMKLLIIKKVSKIQK
;
A
#
# COMPACT_ATOMS: atom_id res chain seq x y z
N MET A 1 -4.52 -15.47 21.48
CA MET A 1 -3.97 -16.41 20.46
C MET A 1 -5.02 -17.35 19.84
N LYS A 2 -5.75 -18.20 20.59
CA LYS A 2 -6.71 -19.17 20.01
C LYS A 2 -7.72 -18.56 19.02
N ASN A 3 -8.37 -17.45 19.38
CA ASN A 3 -9.38 -16.79 18.54
C ASN A 3 -8.82 -16.27 17.19
N ALA A 4 -7.64 -15.62 17.18
CA ALA A 4 -7.02 -15.17 15.93
C ALA A 4 -6.63 -16.32 14.99
N LYS A 5 -6.22 -17.49 15.54
CA LYS A 5 -5.93 -18.69 14.75
C LYS A 5 -7.22 -19.30 14.18
N TYR A 6 -8.28 -19.34 14.97
CA TYR A 6 -9.62 -19.78 14.57
C TYR A 6 -10.20 -18.91 13.45
N LEU A 7 -10.20 -17.58 13.60
CA LEU A 7 -10.64 -16.63 12.56
C LEU A 7 -9.81 -16.75 11.27
N LYS A 8 -8.51 -17.03 11.37
CA LYS A 8 -7.65 -17.30 10.20
C LYS A 8 -8.01 -18.61 9.52
N GLN A 9 -8.35 -19.67 10.28
CA GLN A 9 -8.84 -20.93 9.71
C GLN A 9 -10.21 -20.75 9.05
N GLN A 10 -11.18 -20.10 9.71
CA GLN A 10 -12.49 -19.83 9.11
C GLN A 10 -12.36 -19.05 7.80
N LYS A 11 -11.54 -18.00 7.73
CA LYS A 11 -11.29 -17.26 6.47
C LYS A 11 -10.61 -18.11 5.39
N GLN A 12 -9.82 -19.13 5.77
CA GLN A 12 -9.21 -20.07 4.83
C GLN A 12 -10.18 -21.19 4.39
N GLU A 13 -11.18 -21.50 5.20
CA GLU A 13 -12.26 -22.44 4.87
C GLU A 13 -13.32 -21.77 3.98
N GLU A 14 -13.72 -20.55 4.33
CA GLU A 14 -14.62 -19.69 3.53
C GLU A 14 -14.07 -19.47 2.12
N ARG A 15 -12.77 -19.16 1.97
CA ARG A 15 -12.11 -19.00 0.65
C ARG A 15 -12.18 -20.25 -0.24
N LYS A 16 -12.29 -21.45 0.34
CA LYS A 16 -12.39 -22.71 -0.43
C LYS A 16 -13.80 -22.96 -0.97
N THR A 17 -14.81 -22.22 -0.50
CA THR A 17 -16.18 -22.36 -1.00
C THR A 17 -16.28 -21.85 -2.44
N GLN A 18 -17.08 -22.53 -3.26
CA GLN A 18 -17.29 -22.12 -4.64
C GLN A 18 -17.97 -20.74 -4.70
N ASP A 19 -18.93 -20.48 -3.82
CA ASP A 19 -19.62 -19.19 -3.68
C ASP A 19 -18.65 -18.02 -3.43
N PHE A 20 -17.62 -18.20 -2.59
CA PHE A 20 -16.59 -17.16 -2.40
C PHE A 20 -15.81 -16.91 -3.70
N LYS A 21 -15.39 -17.98 -4.38
CA LYS A 21 -14.63 -17.89 -5.64
C LYS A 21 -15.44 -17.19 -6.73
N ASP A 22 -16.70 -17.57 -6.91
CA ASP A 22 -17.58 -17.00 -7.93
C ASP A 22 -17.92 -15.52 -7.62
N ASN A 23 -18.13 -15.17 -6.35
CA ASN A 23 -18.28 -13.78 -5.94
C ASN A 23 -17.02 -12.94 -6.18
N LEU A 24 -15.82 -13.47 -5.88
CA LEU A 24 -14.55 -12.77 -6.13
C LEU A 24 -14.26 -12.65 -7.63
N ARG A 25 -14.53 -13.70 -8.42
CA ARG A 25 -14.46 -13.68 -9.89
C ARG A 25 -15.40 -12.61 -10.48
N LYS A 26 -16.63 -12.51 -9.98
CA LYS A 26 -17.55 -11.43 -10.33
C LYS A 26 -17.00 -10.06 -9.93
N LYS A 27 -16.55 -9.86 -8.68
CA LYS A 27 -15.90 -8.62 -8.22
C LYS A 27 -14.73 -8.20 -9.12
N PHE A 28 -13.88 -9.13 -9.54
CA PHE A 28 -12.75 -8.90 -10.44
C PHE A 28 -13.22 -8.32 -11.77
N THR A 29 -14.15 -8.99 -12.46
CA THR A 29 -14.70 -8.49 -13.74
C THR A 29 -15.45 -7.16 -13.60
N ASP A 30 -16.18 -6.93 -12.49
CA ASP A 30 -16.88 -5.67 -12.24
C ASP A 30 -15.92 -4.52 -11.89
N GLN A 31 -14.80 -4.81 -11.22
CA GLN A 31 -13.75 -3.84 -10.94
C GLN A 31 -12.99 -3.44 -12.21
N CYS A 32 -12.76 -4.36 -13.17
CA CYS A 32 -12.24 -4.01 -14.49
C CYS A 32 -13.10 -2.96 -15.22
N LYS A 33 -14.44 -3.06 -15.11
CA LYS A 33 -15.38 -2.13 -15.76
C LYS A 33 -15.30 -0.71 -15.21
N LYS A 34 -14.88 -0.52 -13.95
CA LYS A 34 -14.68 0.82 -13.36
C LYS A 34 -13.52 1.60 -13.99
N TYR A 35 -12.62 0.92 -14.69
CA TYR A 35 -11.50 1.52 -15.42
C TYR A 35 -11.82 1.81 -16.89
N PHE A 36 -13.07 1.65 -17.33
CA PHE A 36 -13.47 2.03 -18.69
C PHE A 36 -13.22 3.52 -18.96
N GLY A 37 -12.72 3.84 -20.15
CA GLY A 37 -12.32 5.20 -20.51
C GLY A 37 -10.93 5.61 -20.02
N VAL A 38 -10.23 4.80 -19.21
CA VAL A 38 -8.85 5.11 -18.81
C VAL A 38 -7.89 4.85 -19.98
N PRO A 39 -7.06 5.84 -20.39
CA PRO A 39 -6.16 5.73 -21.53
C PRO A 39 -4.94 4.81 -21.30
N TYR A 40 -4.42 4.25 -22.39
CA TYR A 40 -3.29 3.31 -22.37
C TYR A 40 -2.01 3.90 -21.73
N HIS A 41 -1.51 5.03 -22.26
CA HIS A 41 -0.28 5.69 -21.75
C HIS A 41 -0.14 7.11 -22.32
N GLN A 42 0.24 8.07 -21.47
CA GLN A 42 0.39 9.50 -21.81
C GLN A 42 1.19 9.77 -23.10
N LYS A 43 2.34 9.12 -23.30
CA LYS A 43 3.27 9.32 -24.44
C LYS A 43 2.66 9.16 -25.84
N TYR A 44 1.46 8.60 -25.95
CA TYR A 44 0.76 8.46 -27.22
C TYR A 44 -0.13 9.65 -27.55
N TRP A 45 -0.42 10.51 -26.57
CA TRP A 45 -1.24 11.71 -26.70
C TRP A 45 -0.34 12.95 -26.84
N SER A 46 -0.81 13.93 -27.60
CA SER A 46 -0.13 15.24 -27.76
C SER A 46 -0.78 16.31 -26.89
N GLU A 47 -0.03 17.35 -26.53
CA GLU A 47 -0.53 18.44 -25.69
C GLU A 47 -1.75 19.11 -26.36
N GLY A 48 -2.88 19.15 -25.64
CA GLY A 48 -4.18 19.58 -26.17
C GLY A 48 -5.11 18.46 -26.65
N GLU A 49 -4.63 17.20 -26.77
CA GLU A 49 -5.52 16.05 -26.99
C GLU A 49 -6.24 15.64 -25.69
N GLU A 50 -7.48 15.16 -25.81
CA GLU A 50 -8.43 14.83 -24.74
C GLU A 50 -7.83 14.10 -23.53
N TYR A 51 -6.96 13.12 -23.77
CA TYR A 51 -6.38 12.25 -22.75
C TYR A 51 -4.91 12.57 -22.40
N HIS A 52 -4.34 13.69 -22.86
CA HIS A 52 -2.95 14.08 -22.54
C HIS A 52 -2.71 14.38 -21.06
N ASN A 53 -3.75 14.90 -20.39
CA ASN A 53 -3.75 15.28 -18.98
C ASN A 53 -4.66 14.36 -18.14
N ALA A 54 -4.91 13.13 -18.60
CA ALA A 54 -5.73 12.19 -17.85
C ALA A 54 -5.09 11.85 -16.49
N PRO A 55 -5.89 11.69 -15.41
CA PRO A 55 -5.38 11.50 -14.05
C PRO A 55 -4.76 10.11 -13.82
N LEU A 56 -4.98 9.16 -14.73
CA LEU A 56 -4.49 7.80 -14.65
C LEU A 56 -4.27 7.25 -16.06
N TYR A 57 -3.28 6.36 -16.20
CA TYR A 57 -3.03 5.58 -17.41
C TYR A 57 -2.80 4.12 -17.03
N LEU A 58 -3.35 3.20 -17.81
CA LEU A 58 -3.23 1.76 -17.57
C LEU A 58 -3.02 1.02 -18.88
N ASP A 59 -1.86 0.36 -19.01
CA ASP A 59 -1.63 -0.62 -20.06
C ASP A 59 -2.27 -1.98 -19.72
N CYS A 60 -2.15 -2.96 -20.63
CA CYS A 60 -2.80 -4.27 -20.50
C CYS A 60 -2.48 -4.98 -19.18
N CYS A 61 -1.19 -5.04 -18.79
CA CYS A 61 -0.77 -5.64 -17.53
C CYS A 61 -1.05 -4.73 -16.32
N GLY A 62 -1.02 -3.40 -16.51
CA GLY A 62 -1.31 -2.38 -15.51
C GLY A 62 -2.75 -2.44 -15.03
N LEU A 63 -3.72 -2.61 -15.94
CA LEU A 63 -5.13 -2.82 -15.59
C LEU A 63 -5.30 -3.98 -14.62
N ILE A 64 -4.72 -5.15 -14.94
CA ILE A 64 -4.84 -6.35 -14.10
C ILE A 64 -4.13 -6.14 -12.75
N ARG A 65 -2.94 -5.51 -12.73
CA ARG A 65 -2.25 -5.15 -11.47
C ARG A 65 -3.10 -4.23 -10.60
N GLN A 66 -3.71 -3.20 -11.17
CA GLN A 66 -4.55 -2.25 -10.44
C GLN A 66 -5.80 -2.93 -9.87
N VAL A 67 -6.52 -3.71 -10.68
CA VAL A 67 -7.73 -4.42 -10.25
C VAL A 67 -7.44 -5.42 -9.13
N VAL A 68 -6.35 -6.20 -9.21
CA VAL A 68 -5.94 -7.10 -8.12
C VAL A 68 -5.48 -6.30 -6.90
N TYR A 69 -4.83 -5.14 -7.06
CA TYR A 69 -4.43 -4.28 -5.95
C TYR A 69 -5.62 -3.68 -5.19
N ASP A 70 -6.67 -3.25 -5.90
CA ASP A 70 -7.90 -2.75 -5.27
C ASP A 70 -8.59 -3.85 -4.46
N LEU A 71 -8.63 -5.06 -5.02
CA LEU A 71 -9.23 -6.26 -4.44
C LEU A 71 -8.24 -7.07 -3.58
N ARG A 72 -7.08 -6.52 -3.20
CA ARG A 72 -5.99 -7.28 -2.53
C ARG A 72 -6.40 -7.93 -1.21
N GLU A 73 -7.38 -7.39 -0.49
CA GLU A 73 -7.91 -8.00 0.73
C GLU A 73 -8.82 -9.20 0.41
N ASP A 74 -9.58 -9.14 -0.69
CA ASP A 74 -10.35 -10.28 -1.20
C ASP A 74 -9.45 -11.34 -1.85
N PHE A 75 -8.41 -10.95 -2.61
CA PHE A 75 -7.44 -11.88 -3.20
C PHE A 75 -6.45 -12.46 -2.19
N GLY A 76 -6.13 -11.73 -1.12
CA GLY A 76 -5.13 -12.15 -0.11
C GLY A 76 -3.67 -11.92 -0.54
N PHE A 77 -3.44 -11.26 -1.68
CA PHE A 77 -2.12 -10.91 -2.20
C PHE A 77 -2.22 -9.67 -3.13
N SER A 78 -1.06 -9.15 -3.53
CA SER A 78 -0.90 -8.15 -4.61
C SER A 78 0.04 -8.70 -5.68
N LEU A 79 -0.19 -8.37 -6.95
CA LEU A 79 0.73 -8.67 -8.04
C LEU A 79 1.99 -7.80 -7.96
N GLY A 80 3.16 -8.37 -8.27
CA GLY A 80 4.43 -7.66 -8.34
C GLY A 80 4.52 -6.64 -9.49
N ARG A 81 5.63 -5.90 -9.54
CA ARG A 81 5.88 -4.81 -10.53
C ARG A 81 6.04 -5.26 -11.99
N TRP A 82 6.13 -6.57 -12.21
CA TRP A 82 6.47 -7.19 -13.48
C TRP A 82 5.29 -7.18 -14.48
N ASN A 83 5.60 -7.53 -15.72
CA ASN A 83 4.69 -7.39 -16.87
C ASN A 83 3.78 -8.62 -17.09
N GLN A 84 3.10 -8.67 -18.23
CA GLN A 84 2.22 -9.79 -18.62
C GLN A 84 2.89 -11.18 -18.58
N ALA A 85 4.22 -11.30 -18.75
CA ALA A 85 4.89 -12.60 -18.65
C ALA A 85 4.98 -13.12 -17.20
N TYR A 86 5.12 -12.22 -16.22
CA TYR A 86 5.02 -12.58 -14.81
C TYR A 86 3.58 -12.96 -14.43
N GLN A 87 2.59 -12.21 -14.92
CA GLN A 87 1.18 -12.52 -14.71
C GLN A 87 0.80 -13.90 -15.26
N PHE A 88 1.36 -14.28 -16.40
CA PHE A 88 1.25 -15.62 -16.97
C PHE A 88 1.89 -16.68 -16.05
N ASP A 89 3.12 -16.44 -15.56
CA ASP A 89 3.83 -17.41 -14.72
C ASP A 89 3.25 -17.58 -13.30
N VAL A 90 2.55 -16.55 -12.75
CA VAL A 90 1.76 -16.67 -11.51
C VAL A 90 0.31 -17.09 -11.73
N CYS A 91 -0.15 -17.24 -12.98
CA CYS A 91 -1.48 -17.74 -13.35
C CYS A 91 -1.34 -19.02 -14.18
N PRO A 92 -0.86 -20.14 -13.59
CA PRO A 92 -0.34 -21.28 -14.33
C PRO A 92 -1.41 -22.20 -14.92
N GLN A 93 -2.64 -22.17 -14.43
CA GLN A 93 -3.67 -23.16 -14.77
C GLN A 93 -4.15 -23.00 -16.22
N GLU A 94 -3.67 -23.87 -17.12
CA GLU A 94 -4.14 -23.92 -18.51
C GLU A 94 -5.56 -24.47 -18.60
N ILE A 95 -6.35 -23.92 -19.51
CA ILE A 95 -7.71 -24.37 -19.82
C ILE A 95 -7.94 -24.30 -21.33
N GLU A 96 -8.88 -25.10 -21.86
CA GLU A 96 -9.31 -24.92 -23.24
C GLU A 96 -10.28 -23.74 -23.37
N TYR A 97 -10.36 -23.14 -24.55
CA TYR A 97 -11.26 -22.01 -24.82
C TYR A 97 -12.73 -22.31 -24.46
N LYS A 98 -13.18 -23.55 -24.66
CA LYS A 98 -14.56 -23.99 -24.33
C LYS A 98 -14.88 -23.96 -22.82
N ASP A 99 -13.85 -24.00 -21.98
CA ASP A 99 -13.96 -24.07 -20.51
C ASP A 99 -13.72 -22.69 -19.84
N MET A 100 -13.47 -21.65 -20.65
CA MET A 100 -13.25 -20.28 -20.20
C MET A 100 -14.48 -19.68 -19.50
N LYS A 101 -14.25 -19.07 -18.34
CA LYS A 101 -15.24 -18.36 -17.54
C LYS A 101 -14.93 -16.86 -17.51
N PRO A 102 -15.94 -15.98 -17.34
CA PRO A 102 -15.70 -14.57 -17.10
C PRO A 102 -14.69 -14.34 -15.97
N GLY A 103 -13.69 -13.49 -16.22
CA GLY A 103 -12.57 -13.22 -15.33
C GLY A 103 -11.30 -14.01 -15.63
N ASP A 104 -11.36 -15.08 -16.44
CA ASP A 104 -10.15 -15.78 -16.90
C ASP A 104 -9.30 -14.89 -17.82
N LEU A 105 -8.02 -15.23 -17.98
CA LEU A 105 -7.04 -14.39 -18.66
C LEU A 105 -6.66 -14.97 -20.02
N VAL A 106 -6.70 -14.12 -21.06
CA VAL A 106 -6.19 -14.43 -22.39
C VAL A 106 -4.83 -13.76 -22.55
N PHE A 107 -3.78 -14.55 -22.51
CA PHE A 107 -2.40 -14.13 -22.72
C PHE A 107 -2.02 -14.30 -24.20
N ILE A 108 -1.24 -13.36 -24.76
CA ILE A 108 -0.81 -13.41 -26.16
C ILE A 108 0.71 -13.39 -26.24
N SER A 109 1.30 -14.42 -26.85
CA SER A 109 2.71 -14.43 -27.26
C SER A 109 2.82 -14.15 -28.76
N ALA A 110 3.76 -13.29 -29.17
CA ALA A 110 3.93 -12.92 -30.58
C ALA A 110 5.35 -12.42 -30.89
N THR A 111 5.69 -12.29 -32.17
CA THR A 111 6.97 -11.75 -32.64
C THR A 111 6.81 -10.30 -33.13
N TYR A 112 7.59 -9.35 -32.60
CA TYR A 112 7.54 -7.96 -33.06
C TYR A 112 8.09 -7.77 -34.48
N TYR A 113 7.41 -6.94 -35.30
CA TYR A 113 7.87 -6.62 -36.67
C TYR A 113 9.22 -5.89 -36.67
N ASN A 114 9.43 -4.95 -35.75
CA ASN A 114 10.66 -4.17 -35.63
C ASN A 114 11.46 -4.58 -34.39
N GLN A 115 12.48 -5.43 -34.59
CA GLN A 115 13.52 -5.68 -33.58
C GLN A 115 14.53 -4.52 -33.45
N ARG A 116 14.38 -3.46 -34.26
CA ARG A 116 15.19 -2.23 -34.20
C ARG A 116 14.53 -1.19 -33.29
N VAL A 117 15.37 -0.66 -32.41
CA VAL A 117 15.03 0.06 -31.18
C VAL A 117 14.24 1.36 -31.39
N LYS A 118 13.20 1.61 -30.59
CA LYS A 118 12.79 2.96 -30.19
C LYS A 118 13.62 3.38 -28.98
N THR A 119 14.90 3.70 -29.18
CA THR A 119 15.75 4.26 -28.11
C THR A 119 15.40 5.72 -27.90
N GLN A 120 15.27 6.15 -26.64
CA GLN A 120 15.32 7.57 -26.31
C GLN A 120 16.69 8.15 -26.77
N PRO A 121 16.74 9.40 -27.28
CA PRO A 121 17.90 9.90 -28.04
C PRO A 121 19.23 9.95 -27.27
N ILE A 122 19.19 9.92 -25.93
CA ILE A 122 20.36 9.97 -25.04
C ILE A 122 21.28 8.73 -25.19
N PHE A 123 20.75 7.55 -25.54
CA PHE A 123 21.53 6.31 -25.61
C PHE A 123 22.33 6.09 -26.90
N LYS A 124 22.32 7.06 -27.83
CA LYS A 124 22.98 6.94 -29.12
C LYS A 124 24.53 6.90 -29.02
N LYS A 125 25.11 7.32 -27.89
CA LYS A 125 26.56 7.48 -27.70
C LYS A 125 27.30 6.22 -27.22
N PHE A 126 26.60 5.22 -26.68
CA PHE A 126 27.19 3.99 -26.10
C PHE A 126 26.75 2.67 -26.77
N LEU A 127 26.04 2.73 -27.90
CA LEU A 127 25.57 1.53 -28.59
C LEU A 127 26.53 1.08 -29.70
N ASN A 128 27.24 -0.02 -29.43
CA ASN A 128 27.74 -0.91 -30.48
C ASN A 128 26.56 -1.27 -31.41
N LYS A 129 26.71 -1.01 -32.72
CA LYS A 129 25.64 -0.91 -33.73
C LYS A 129 24.68 -2.12 -33.92
N ASN A 130 24.91 -3.25 -33.23
CA ASN A 130 24.37 -4.57 -33.58
C ASN A 130 23.63 -5.34 -32.45
N LYS A 131 23.16 -4.72 -31.35
CA LYS A 131 22.32 -5.42 -30.36
C LYS A 131 20.83 -5.42 -30.75
N LYS A 132 20.28 -6.62 -31.01
CA LYS A 132 18.83 -6.86 -31.09
C LYS A 132 18.19 -6.73 -29.71
N LEU A 133 16.94 -6.26 -29.64
CA LEU A 133 16.13 -6.30 -28.41
C LEU A 133 15.92 -7.76 -27.96
N LYS A 134 16.15 -8.05 -26.67
CA LYS A 134 15.75 -9.34 -26.07
C LYS A 134 14.22 -9.33 -25.93
N PRO A 135 13.48 -10.34 -26.43
CA PRO A 135 12.04 -10.41 -26.21
C PRO A 135 11.73 -10.60 -24.72
N PHE A 136 10.50 -10.28 -24.31
CA PHE A 136 10.00 -10.65 -23.00
C PHE A 136 10.00 -12.18 -22.81
N ALA A 137 10.03 -12.63 -21.56
CA ALA A 137 9.84 -14.04 -21.23
C ALA A 137 8.60 -14.59 -21.95
N HIS A 138 8.72 -15.82 -22.46
CA HIS A 138 7.68 -16.51 -23.26
C HIS A 138 7.23 -15.77 -24.53
N ASN A 139 7.98 -14.76 -24.99
CA ASN A 139 7.57 -13.81 -26.04
C ASN A 139 6.21 -13.13 -25.73
N MET A 140 5.87 -12.95 -24.46
CA MET A 140 4.55 -12.45 -24.06
C MET A 140 4.40 -10.95 -24.38
N VAL A 141 3.42 -10.59 -25.20
CA VAL A 141 3.23 -9.22 -25.71
C VAL A 141 1.99 -8.51 -25.18
N HIS A 142 0.98 -9.25 -24.72
CA HIS A 142 -0.32 -8.70 -24.34
C HIS A 142 -1.08 -9.63 -23.38
N VAL A 143 -2.07 -9.08 -22.67
CA VAL A 143 -3.01 -9.82 -21.82
C VAL A 143 -4.35 -9.10 -21.78
N GLU A 144 -5.45 -9.85 -21.78
CA GLU A 144 -6.82 -9.32 -21.64
C GLU A 144 -7.65 -10.19 -20.68
N VAL A 145 -8.68 -9.60 -20.08
CA VAL A 145 -9.63 -10.31 -19.21
C VAL A 145 -10.80 -10.79 -20.05
N PHE A 146 -11.05 -12.09 -20.07
CA PHE A 146 -12.18 -12.68 -20.79
C PHE A 146 -13.50 -12.38 -20.08
N THR A 147 -14.53 -12.06 -20.86
CA THR A 147 -15.91 -11.91 -20.37
C THR A 147 -16.89 -12.82 -21.10
N GLY A 148 -16.51 -13.39 -22.25
CA GLY A 148 -17.40 -14.14 -23.15
C GLY A 148 -18.37 -13.20 -23.87
N GLY A 149 -19.17 -12.47 -23.11
CA GLY A 149 -20.13 -11.49 -23.63
C GLY A 149 -21.19 -12.14 -24.54
N GLU A 150 -21.83 -11.33 -25.36
CA GLU A 150 -22.83 -11.79 -26.35
C GLU A 150 -22.20 -12.53 -27.53
N THR A 151 -20.91 -12.30 -27.81
CA THR A 151 -20.17 -12.90 -28.93
C THR A 151 -19.53 -14.25 -28.59
N GLY A 152 -19.50 -14.64 -27.31
CA GLY A 152 -18.72 -15.76 -26.80
C GLY A 152 -17.21 -15.51 -26.70
N GLU A 153 -16.66 -14.55 -27.45
CA GLU A 153 -15.22 -14.25 -27.53
C GLU A 153 -14.80 -12.95 -26.84
N GLN A 154 -15.73 -12.23 -26.21
CA GLN A 154 -15.52 -10.88 -25.71
C GLN A 154 -14.44 -10.79 -24.60
N THR A 155 -13.66 -9.71 -24.64
CA THR A 155 -12.65 -9.37 -23.63
C THR A 155 -12.73 -7.92 -23.17
N ILE A 156 -12.12 -7.63 -22.02
CA ILE A 156 -11.79 -6.28 -21.53
C ILE A 156 -10.27 -6.11 -21.58
N GLY A 157 -9.80 -5.01 -22.16
CA GLY A 157 -8.36 -4.71 -22.17
C GLY A 157 -7.98 -3.38 -22.83
N ALA A 158 -6.74 -2.95 -22.54
CA ALA A 158 -6.11 -1.77 -23.15
C ALA A 158 -5.38 -2.20 -24.44
N ARG A 159 -6.11 -2.40 -25.54
CA ARG A 159 -5.60 -3.03 -26.78
C ARG A 159 -4.78 -2.08 -27.69
N TYR A 160 -5.12 -0.80 -27.71
CA TYR A 160 -4.55 0.18 -28.66
C TYR A 160 -3.73 1.27 -27.96
N GLN A 161 -2.64 1.71 -28.61
CA GLN A 161 -1.71 2.71 -28.08
C GLN A 161 -2.36 4.09 -27.90
N LYS A 162 -3.08 4.57 -28.93
CA LYS A 162 -4.07 5.66 -28.81
C LYS A 162 -5.44 5.01 -28.59
N GLY A 163 -5.70 4.59 -27.36
CA GLY A 163 -6.94 3.93 -26.97
C GLY A 163 -7.14 3.97 -25.47
N VAL A 164 -8.36 3.60 -25.07
CA VAL A 164 -8.80 3.48 -23.68
C VAL A 164 -9.10 2.02 -23.34
N ILE A 165 -9.25 1.72 -22.05
CA ILE A 165 -9.82 0.45 -21.60
C ILE A 165 -11.31 0.41 -21.94
N GLN A 166 -11.72 -0.68 -22.57
CA GLN A 166 -13.08 -0.91 -23.08
C GLN A 166 -13.28 -2.41 -23.31
N TYR A 167 -14.51 -2.79 -23.71
CA TYR A 167 -14.76 -4.09 -24.32
C TYR A 167 -14.16 -4.20 -25.73
N HIS A 168 -13.84 -5.43 -26.11
CA HIS A 168 -13.52 -5.84 -27.49
C HIS A 168 -14.31 -7.09 -27.83
N ASP A 169 -14.92 -7.12 -29.01
CA ASP A 169 -15.89 -8.16 -29.42
C ASP A 169 -15.30 -9.57 -29.51
N SER A 170 -13.99 -9.67 -29.75
CA SER A 170 -13.22 -10.92 -29.74
C SER A 170 -11.83 -10.69 -29.19
N TYR A 171 -11.31 -11.69 -28.47
CA TYR A 171 -9.90 -11.82 -28.09
C TYR A 171 -8.96 -11.92 -29.31
N LYS A 172 -9.48 -12.27 -30.50
CA LYS A 172 -8.73 -12.35 -31.75
C LYS A 172 -8.64 -10.96 -32.40
N PHE A 173 -7.44 -10.53 -32.72
CA PHE A 173 -7.21 -9.30 -33.50
C PHE A 173 -5.89 -9.35 -34.26
N ILE A 174 -5.70 -8.40 -35.19
CA ILE A 174 -4.44 -8.23 -35.93
C ILE A 174 -3.70 -7.02 -35.33
N SER A 175 -2.50 -7.25 -34.84
CA SER A 175 -1.64 -6.19 -34.29
C SER A 175 -0.81 -5.51 -35.39
N LYS A 176 -0.65 -4.19 -35.28
CA LYS A 176 0.29 -3.40 -36.10
C LYS A 176 1.75 -3.49 -35.61
N ASN A 177 1.99 -4.06 -34.41
CA ASN A 177 3.29 -4.08 -33.76
C ASN A 177 3.96 -5.47 -33.80
N TYR A 178 3.18 -6.55 -33.91
CA TYR A 178 3.65 -7.94 -33.85
C TYR A 178 2.81 -8.89 -34.72
N TYR A 179 3.40 -10.04 -35.08
CA TYR A 179 2.85 -11.12 -35.90
C TYR A 179 3.10 -12.49 -35.24
N ASP A 180 2.58 -13.58 -35.83
CA ASP A 180 2.59 -14.94 -35.24
C ASP A 180 1.98 -14.94 -33.83
N MET A 181 0.78 -14.38 -33.70
CA MET A 181 0.04 -14.29 -32.43
C MET A 181 -0.50 -15.67 -32.03
N LYS A 182 -0.09 -16.14 -30.85
CA LYS A 182 -0.60 -17.37 -30.21
C LYS A 182 -1.27 -16.99 -28.90
N TYR A 183 -2.45 -17.55 -28.69
CA TYR A 183 -3.32 -17.27 -27.55
C TYR A 183 -3.18 -18.37 -26.51
N HIS A 184 -3.03 -17.99 -25.25
CA HIS A 184 -2.91 -18.90 -24.12
C HIS A 184 -3.98 -18.55 -23.10
N PHE A 185 -4.79 -19.54 -22.75
CA PHE A 185 -5.95 -19.38 -21.86
C PHE A 185 -5.59 -19.84 -20.46
N ARG A 186 -5.74 -18.96 -19.46
CA ARG A 186 -5.39 -19.25 -18.06
C ARG A 186 -6.58 -19.00 -17.13
N SER A 187 -6.91 -19.99 -16.31
CA SER A 187 -7.98 -19.85 -15.30
C SER A 187 -7.54 -18.95 -14.15
N LEU A 188 -8.42 -18.01 -13.79
CA LEU A 188 -8.27 -17.17 -12.60
C LEU A 188 -8.32 -17.98 -11.28
N ASP A 189 -8.77 -19.25 -11.29
CA ASP A 189 -9.04 -20.03 -10.07
C ASP A 189 -7.83 -20.11 -9.12
N THR A 190 -6.60 -20.21 -9.65
CA THR A 190 -5.36 -20.18 -8.84
C THR A 190 -5.25 -18.89 -8.00
N TRP A 191 -5.67 -17.75 -8.56
CA TRP A 191 -5.71 -16.47 -7.84
C TRP A 191 -6.88 -16.39 -6.87
N LEU A 192 -8.03 -16.99 -7.20
CA LEU A 192 -9.19 -17.06 -6.29
C LEU A 192 -8.84 -17.86 -5.02
N ASP A 193 -8.06 -18.94 -5.16
CA ASP A 193 -7.46 -19.69 -4.04
C ASP A 193 -6.42 -18.88 -3.22
N GLY A 194 -6.09 -17.66 -3.64
CA GLY A 194 -5.11 -16.78 -2.98
C GLY A 194 -3.66 -17.14 -3.26
N ILE A 195 -3.39 -17.91 -4.33
CA ILE A 195 -2.06 -18.38 -4.69
C ILE A 195 -1.47 -17.45 -5.76
N CYS A 196 -0.45 -16.68 -5.38
CA CYS A 196 0.35 -15.86 -6.29
C CYS A 196 1.83 -16.29 -6.19
N LYS A 197 2.19 -17.34 -6.91
CA LYS A 197 3.55 -17.89 -6.96
C LYS A 197 3.90 -18.31 -8.38
N SER A 198 5.06 -17.88 -8.87
CA SER A 198 5.58 -18.31 -10.17
C SER A 198 5.76 -19.83 -10.18
N GLN A 199 5.27 -20.49 -11.23
CA GLN A 199 5.58 -21.90 -11.51
C GLN A 199 6.68 -22.06 -12.57
N CYS A 200 7.23 -20.96 -13.11
CA CYS A 200 8.25 -21.03 -14.14
C CYS A 200 9.65 -21.22 -13.55
N ALA A 201 10.26 -22.38 -13.79
CA ALA A 201 11.63 -22.69 -13.39
C ALA A 201 12.71 -22.00 -14.26
N GLN A 202 12.34 -21.44 -15.42
CA GLN A 202 13.28 -20.76 -16.33
C GLN A 202 13.42 -19.26 -16.06
N HIS A 203 12.39 -18.66 -15.46
CA HIS A 203 12.33 -17.24 -15.15
C HIS A 203 12.18 -17.06 -13.64
N GLU A 204 13.30 -16.83 -12.97
CA GLU A 204 13.26 -16.29 -11.61
C GLU A 204 12.71 -14.87 -11.68
N TRP A 205 11.41 -14.72 -11.48
CA TRP A 205 10.79 -13.47 -11.06
C TRP A 205 11.22 -13.18 -9.63
N ARG A 206 12.51 -12.87 -9.47
CA ARG A 206 13.04 -12.23 -8.28
C ARG A 206 12.23 -10.98 -8.12
N ASP A 207 11.33 -10.98 -7.15
CA ASP A 207 10.81 -9.73 -6.64
C ASP A 207 11.94 -9.18 -5.78
N ASP A 208 12.92 -8.53 -6.43
CA ASP A 208 13.96 -7.72 -5.81
C ASP A 208 13.33 -6.43 -5.24
N ARG A 209 12.27 -6.66 -4.44
CA ARG A 209 11.56 -5.78 -3.52
C ARG A 209 12.40 -5.51 -2.27
N ASP A 210 13.68 -5.32 -2.51
CA ASP A 210 14.20 -4.03 -2.18
C ASP A 210 14.00 -3.05 -3.40
N LEU A 211 15.01 -2.42 -4.00
CA LEU A 211 14.81 -1.19 -4.81
C LEU A 211 13.91 -1.34 -6.04
N TRP A 212 12.98 -0.40 -6.13
CA TRP A 212 12.65 0.27 -7.39
C TRP A 212 13.51 1.53 -7.54
N ILE A 213 14.56 1.48 -8.38
CA ILE A 213 15.14 2.70 -8.97
C ILE A 213 14.38 2.93 -10.28
N PRO A 214 13.79 4.11 -10.52
CA PRO A 214 13.37 4.48 -11.86
C PRO A 214 14.62 4.59 -12.74
N ASP A 215 14.74 3.74 -13.75
CA ASP A 215 15.80 3.93 -14.74
C ASP A 215 15.62 5.28 -15.46
N LYS A 216 16.67 5.76 -16.13
CA LYS A 216 16.64 7.02 -16.89
C LYS A 216 15.71 7.00 -18.13
N TYR A 217 14.88 5.97 -18.29
CA TYR A 217 13.82 5.88 -19.28
C TYR A 217 12.41 5.95 -18.67
N SER A 218 12.30 5.80 -17.35
CA SER A 218 11.09 6.01 -16.57
C SER A 218 10.59 7.46 -16.71
N VAL A 219 9.28 7.62 -16.84
CA VAL A 219 8.60 8.93 -16.92
C VAL A 219 8.75 9.74 -15.63
N PHE A 220 9.27 9.12 -14.56
CA PHE A 220 9.43 9.69 -13.21
C PHE A 220 10.90 9.96 -12.82
N ALA A 221 11.84 9.97 -13.76
CA ALA A 221 13.25 10.29 -13.47
C ALA A 221 13.45 11.80 -13.19
N SER A 222 14.13 12.14 -12.09
CA SER A 222 14.47 13.54 -11.77
C SER A 222 15.67 14.04 -12.60
N PRO A 223 15.80 15.36 -12.86
CA PRO A 223 16.88 15.92 -13.68
C PRO A 223 18.30 15.72 -13.13
N GLU A 224 18.42 15.39 -11.85
CA GLU A 224 19.68 15.38 -11.07
C GLU A 224 20.56 14.15 -11.34
N LEU A 225 20.08 13.18 -12.12
CA LEU A 225 20.75 11.89 -12.39
C LEU A 225 21.87 11.94 -13.46
N GLN A 226 22.45 13.10 -13.78
CA GLN A 226 23.38 13.26 -14.91
C GLN A 226 24.89 13.27 -14.58
N GLU A 227 25.31 13.34 -13.31
CA GLU A 227 26.74 13.58 -12.97
C GLU A 227 27.55 12.40 -12.40
N SER A 228 26.96 11.23 -12.08
CA SER A 228 27.64 10.22 -11.25
C SER A 228 28.22 8.96 -11.93
N GLU A 229 28.17 8.81 -13.26
CA GLU A 229 28.53 7.54 -13.97
C GLU A 229 30.04 7.38 -14.30
N ALA A 230 30.99 7.91 -13.50
CA ALA A 230 32.42 7.93 -13.83
C ALA A 230 33.37 7.12 -12.91
N ILE A 231 32.88 6.46 -11.85
CA ILE A 231 33.74 5.87 -10.80
C ILE A 231 33.57 4.34 -10.60
N GLU A 232 32.46 3.74 -11.04
CA GLU A 232 32.00 2.44 -10.50
C GLU A 232 32.68 1.16 -11.06
N GLU A 233 33.43 1.20 -12.16
CA GLU A 233 34.01 -0.02 -12.79
C GLU A 233 35.22 -0.64 -12.07
N LYS A 234 35.47 -0.31 -10.78
CA LYS A 234 36.55 -0.92 -9.97
C LYS A 234 36.14 -1.43 -8.57
N GLN A 235 34.86 -1.43 -8.20
CA GLN A 235 34.42 -1.78 -6.83
C GLN A 235 33.59 -3.08 -6.68
N ILE A 236 33.41 -3.85 -7.75
CA ILE A 236 32.46 -4.98 -7.80
C ILE A 236 32.86 -6.18 -6.91
N GLU A 237 34.09 -6.27 -6.40
CA GLU A 237 34.54 -7.37 -5.52
C GLU A 237 34.40 -7.12 -4.00
N ASN A 238 33.97 -5.94 -3.55
CA ASN A 238 33.86 -5.61 -2.12
C ASN A 238 32.42 -5.57 -1.55
N ASP A 239 31.39 -5.71 -2.37
CA ASP A 239 30.02 -5.28 -2.01
C ASP A 239 29.25 -6.22 -1.04
N PHE A 240 29.88 -7.29 -0.54
CA PHE A 240 29.28 -8.20 0.46
C PHE A 240 29.36 -7.72 1.92
N GLN A 241 29.93 -6.54 2.19
CA GLN A 241 30.09 -6.01 3.57
C GLN A 241 29.44 -4.66 3.86
N ILE A 242 28.87 -3.97 2.87
CA ILE A 242 28.34 -2.60 3.04
C ILE A 242 26.86 -2.64 3.45
N LYS A 243 26.55 -2.14 4.65
CA LYS A 243 25.18 -2.08 5.20
C LYS A 243 24.59 -0.68 4.99
N LYS A 244 23.57 -0.57 4.14
CA LYS A 244 22.89 0.71 3.81
C LYS A 244 21.99 1.17 4.96
N ILE A 245 22.03 2.45 5.30
CA ILE A 245 21.31 3.03 6.44
C ILE A 245 20.54 4.28 6.03
N TYR A 246 19.23 4.27 6.23
CA TYR A 246 18.39 5.46 6.08
C TYR A 246 18.14 6.15 7.42
N ILE A 247 18.30 7.48 7.45
CA ILE A 247 17.96 8.32 8.61
C ILE A 247 17.14 9.52 8.11
N GLY A 248 15.87 9.58 8.51
CA GLY A 248 14.96 10.67 8.18
C GLY A 248 15.35 11.99 8.86
N SER A 249 14.84 13.10 8.35
CA SER A 249 15.14 14.47 8.80
C SER A 249 14.55 14.87 10.17
N GLY A 250 13.90 13.93 10.86
CA GLY A 250 13.15 14.19 12.07
C GLY A 250 13.96 14.22 13.37
N ASN A 251 13.22 14.22 14.49
CA ASN A 251 13.79 14.28 15.84
C ASN A 251 14.88 13.21 16.07
N ASN A 252 15.99 13.64 16.69
CA ASN A 252 17.14 12.82 17.08
C ASN A 252 17.94 12.16 15.93
N SER A 253 17.66 12.53 14.67
CA SER A 253 18.40 12.04 13.49
C SER A 253 19.93 12.14 13.65
N GLN A 254 20.43 13.29 14.10
CA GLN A 254 21.87 13.54 14.25
C GLN A 254 22.57 12.58 15.23
N ILE A 255 21.87 12.12 16.27
CA ILE A 255 22.41 11.16 17.26
C ILE A 255 22.67 9.82 16.59
N ILE A 256 21.72 9.37 15.75
CA ILE A 256 21.81 8.11 15.01
C ILE A 256 22.84 8.22 13.86
N GLU A 257 22.89 9.37 13.17
CA GLU A 257 23.93 9.63 12.16
C GLU A 257 25.34 9.52 12.78
N ASN A 258 25.54 10.12 13.96
CA ASN A 258 26.84 10.12 14.63
C ASN A 258 27.21 8.72 15.12
N PHE A 259 26.27 7.98 15.73
CA PHE A 259 26.50 6.59 16.13
C PHE A 259 27.03 5.70 14.99
N PHE A 260 26.48 5.81 13.78
CA PHE A 260 26.98 5.02 12.64
C PHE A 260 28.29 5.56 12.05
N LYS A 261 28.56 6.86 12.14
CA LYS A 261 29.89 7.44 11.81
C LYS A 261 30.96 6.88 12.76
N ASP A 262 30.68 6.83 14.06
CA ASP A 262 31.60 6.31 15.08
C ASP A 262 31.81 4.79 14.92
N LYS A 263 30.77 4.02 14.58
CA LYS A 263 30.93 2.57 14.32
C LYS A 263 31.75 2.28 13.05
N ASN A 264 31.76 3.18 12.07
CA ASN A 264 32.63 3.08 10.89
C ASN A 264 34.10 3.37 11.22
N THR A 265 34.40 4.27 12.16
CA THR A 265 35.78 4.57 12.56
C THR A 265 36.36 3.48 13.47
N GLU A 266 35.55 2.89 14.35
CA GLU A 266 35.96 1.79 15.23
C GLU A 266 36.26 0.46 14.50
N ASN A 267 35.56 0.13 13.40
CA ASN A 267 35.65 -1.20 12.79
C ASN A 267 35.67 -1.17 11.25
N LYS A 268 36.88 -1.25 10.68
CA LYS A 268 37.12 -1.24 9.22
C LYS A 268 36.42 -2.37 8.44
N ASN A 269 36.04 -3.47 9.09
CA ASN A 269 35.43 -4.65 8.47
C ASN A 269 33.88 -4.62 8.47
N ARG A 270 33.25 -3.52 8.92
CA ARG A 270 31.79 -3.31 8.87
C ARG A 270 31.49 -1.88 8.47
N GLN A 271 31.30 -1.66 7.17
CA GLN A 271 31.00 -0.32 6.65
C GLN A 271 29.50 -0.09 6.58
N TYR A 272 29.03 0.95 7.27
CA TYR A 272 27.68 1.46 7.18
C TYR A 272 27.63 2.65 6.22
N GLN A 273 26.79 2.57 5.19
CA GLN A 273 26.63 3.63 4.19
C GLN A 273 25.35 4.41 4.47
N LEU A 274 25.47 5.70 4.79
CA LEU A 274 24.31 6.59 4.90
C LEU A 274 23.66 6.79 3.53
N MET A 275 22.34 6.64 3.49
CA MET A 275 21.50 6.82 2.31
C MET A 275 21.05 8.27 2.20
N ASP A 276 20.79 8.71 0.96
CA ASP A 276 20.19 10.01 0.67
C ASP A 276 18.81 10.16 1.35
N LYS A 277 18.54 11.35 1.89
CA LYS A 277 17.28 11.72 2.54
C LYS A 277 16.11 11.70 1.56
N GLN A 278 16.33 11.93 0.26
CA GLN A 278 15.31 11.76 -0.78
C GLN A 278 14.81 10.30 -0.90
N LYS A 279 15.61 9.30 -0.48
CA LYS A 279 15.31 7.87 -0.64
C LYS A 279 14.45 7.32 0.53
N THR A 280 13.48 8.09 1.03
CA THR A 280 12.64 7.73 2.20
C THR A 280 11.94 6.39 2.04
N PHE A 281 11.30 6.16 0.90
CA PHE A 281 10.58 4.92 0.61
C PHE A 281 11.43 3.89 -0.15
N ASN A 282 12.75 4.05 -0.17
CA ASN A 282 13.65 3.02 -0.66
C ASN A 282 13.70 1.85 0.34
N PRO A 283 13.42 0.61 -0.09
CA PRO A 283 13.48 -0.58 0.77
C PRO A 283 14.86 -1.28 0.84
N PHE A 284 15.88 -1.01 0.00
CA PHE A 284 17.26 -1.50 0.25
C PHE A 284 17.89 -0.69 1.40
N PHE A 285 17.51 -1.03 2.62
CA PHE A 285 18.17 -0.57 3.84
C PHE A 285 18.41 -1.76 4.76
N TYR A 286 19.57 -1.82 5.39
CA TYR A 286 19.78 -2.68 6.55
C TYR A 286 19.09 -2.07 7.80
N PHE A 287 19.15 -0.74 7.95
CA PHE A 287 18.57 -0.01 9.07
C PHE A 287 17.87 1.26 8.61
N LYS A 288 16.67 1.52 9.09
CA LYS A 288 15.89 2.73 8.78
C LYS A 288 15.33 3.38 10.03
N TRP A 289 15.78 4.60 10.28
CA TRP A 289 15.30 5.46 11.37
C TRP A 289 14.42 6.58 10.82
N VAL A 290 13.17 6.64 11.25
CA VAL A 290 12.20 7.67 10.85
C VAL A 290 11.45 8.23 12.05
N GLN A 291 10.84 9.41 11.90
CA GLN A 291 10.14 10.07 13.02
C GLN A 291 8.75 9.47 13.25
N THR A 292 8.03 9.18 12.17
CA THR A 292 6.65 8.71 12.18
C THR A 292 6.53 7.37 11.49
N LYS A 293 5.61 6.52 11.97
CA LYS A 293 5.37 5.21 11.36
C LYS A 293 4.87 5.30 9.90
N SER A 294 4.30 6.44 9.50
CA SER A 294 3.87 6.74 8.12
C SER A 294 5.03 6.86 7.11
N GLU A 295 6.26 7.05 7.57
CA GLU A 295 7.46 7.03 6.72
C GLU A 295 7.97 5.59 6.46
N VAL A 296 7.33 4.58 7.06
CA VAL A 296 7.64 3.15 6.86
C VAL A 296 6.54 2.49 6.03
N ASP A 297 6.93 1.86 4.92
CA ASP A 297 6.08 0.84 4.28
C ASP A 297 6.28 -0.49 5.02
N PHE A 298 5.31 -0.86 5.86
CA PHE A 298 5.32 -2.13 6.58
C PHE A 298 4.92 -3.33 5.70
N LEU A 299 4.37 -3.11 4.50
CA LEU A 299 4.00 -4.20 3.57
C LEU A 299 5.21 -4.69 2.76
N SER A 300 6.25 -3.87 2.63
CA SER A 300 7.53 -4.21 1.99
C SER A 300 8.67 -4.47 2.99
N PHE A 301 8.38 -4.58 4.29
CA PHE A 301 9.40 -4.80 5.31
C PHE A 301 9.86 -6.27 5.33
N ASN A 302 11.16 -6.50 5.08
CA ASN A 302 11.75 -7.84 5.00
C ASN A 302 12.29 -8.27 6.38
N GLU A 303 11.47 -9.01 7.13
CA GLU A 303 11.80 -9.53 8.47
C GLU A 303 13.10 -10.37 8.46
N GLY A 304 13.97 -10.15 9.45
CA GLY A 304 15.26 -10.82 9.58
C GLY A 304 16.39 -10.25 8.70
N GLN A 305 16.08 -9.41 7.71
CA GLN A 305 17.07 -8.73 6.85
C GLN A 305 17.16 -7.22 7.14
N GLN A 306 16.00 -6.59 7.36
CA GLN A 306 15.84 -5.16 7.61
C GLN A 306 15.55 -4.86 9.08
N ILE A 307 15.90 -3.65 9.53
CA ILE A 307 15.61 -3.14 10.88
C ILE A 307 14.97 -1.76 10.78
N ILE A 308 13.86 -1.55 11.50
CA ILE A 308 13.12 -0.29 11.60
C ILE A 308 12.90 0.11 13.06
N ASN A 309 12.76 1.41 13.33
CA ASN A 309 12.53 1.93 14.68
C ASN A 309 11.04 2.07 15.08
N HIS A 310 10.10 1.50 14.32
CA HIS A 310 8.66 1.51 14.59
C HIS A 310 8.03 0.13 14.45
N ILE A 311 6.94 -0.11 15.18
CA ILE A 311 6.12 -1.32 15.07
C ILE A 311 4.80 -0.95 14.37
N ALA A 312 4.34 -1.74 13.39
CA ALA A 312 3.19 -1.40 12.54
C ALA A 312 1.91 -1.05 13.33
N ASN A 313 1.59 -1.89 14.33
CA ASN A 313 0.40 -1.79 15.18
C ASN A 313 0.61 -0.99 16.48
N VAL A 314 1.74 -0.27 16.64
CA VAL A 314 2.11 0.45 17.89
C VAL A 314 1.04 1.44 18.39
N THR A 315 0.17 1.92 17.49
CA THR A 315 -0.96 2.80 17.79
C THR A 315 -1.97 2.23 18.79
N ILE A 316 -1.94 0.91 19.04
CA ILE A 316 -2.71 0.24 20.09
C ILE A 316 -2.37 0.75 21.51
N PHE A 317 -1.17 1.30 21.75
CA PHE A 317 -0.82 1.90 23.06
C PHE A 317 -0.18 3.30 22.97
N THR A 318 0.30 3.74 21.79
CA THR A 318 0.89 5.09 21.65
C THR A 318 -0.13 6.20 21.37
N THR A 319 -1.41 5.86 21.22
CA THR A 319 -2.51 6.84 21.11
C THR A 319 -3.34 6.88 22.40
N LYS A 320 -3.94 8.04 22.71
CA LYS A 320 -4.72 8.21 23.96
C LYS A 320 -5.96 7.30 24.00
N VAL A 321 -6.59 7.08 22.84
CA VAL A 321 -7.72 6.17 22.65
C VAL A 321 -7.27 4.71 22.65
N GLY A 322 -6.22 4.38 21.88
CA GLY A 322 -5.70 3.00 21.83
C GLY A 322 -5.33 2.50 23.23
N LEU A 323 -4.57 3.28 23.99
CA LEU A 323 -4.21 2.95 25.37
C LEU A 323 -5.43 2.80 26.29
N LEU A 324 -6.45 3.65 26.15
CA LEU A 324 -7.70 3.54 26.92
C LEU A 324 -8.40 2.21 26.63
N ASN A 325 -8.55 1.86 25.35
CA ASN A 325 -9.25 0.65 24.94
C ASN A 325 -8.46 -0.60 25.30
N LEU A 326 -7.14 -0.61 25.08
CA LEU A 326 -6.25 -1.71 25.49
C LEU A 326 -6.33 -2.02 26.99
N LEU A 327 -6.40 -0.97 27.84
CA LEU A 327 -6.54 -1.16 29.29
C LEU A 327 -7.95 -1.65 29.68
N ARG A 328 -9.01 -1.15 29.03
CA ARG A 328 -10.38 -1.67 29.24
C ARG A 328 -10.51 -3.13 28.82
N ASP A 329 -9.94 -3.49 27.67
CA ASP A 329 -9.91 -4.87 27.16
C ASP A 329 -9.15 -5.77 28.16
N TYR A 330 -7.98 -5.33 28.64
CA TYR A 330 -7.20 -6.06 29.65
C TYR A 330 -7.97 -6.28 30.96
N GLN A 331 -8.59 -5.22 31.50
CA GLN A 331 -9.44 -5.30 32.69
C GLN A 331 -10.63 -6.25 32.50
N SER A 332 -11.23 -6.27 31.31
CA SER A 332 -12.34 -7.19 31.01
C SER A 332 -11.91 -8.66 30.95
N ILE A 333 -10.67 -8.93 30.53
CA ILE A 333 -10.11 -10.29 30.36
C ILE A 333 -9.55 -10.84 31.68
N GLN A 334 -8.78 -10.04 32.42
CA GLN A 334 -8.12 -10.49 33.65
C GLN A 334 -8.98 -10.31 34.91
N GLN A 335 -10.05 -9.50 34.83
CA GLN A 335 -10.89 -9.10 35.97
C GLN A 335 -10.13 -8.33 37.07
N GLU A 336 -8.93 -7.84 36.78
CA GLU A 336 -8.08 -7.04 37.68
C GLU A 336 -8.38 -5.53 37.57
N THR A 337 -8.20 -4.78 38.66
CA THR A 337 -8.33 -3.32 38.66
C THR A 337 -7.04 -2.65 38.20
N ILE A 338 -7.17 -1.59 37.39
CA ILE A 338 -6.03 -0.86 36.80
C ILE A 338 -5.79 0.44 37.57
N ASP A 339 -5.28 0.31 38.79
CA ASP A 339 -5.22 1.41 39.75
C ASP A 339 -4.17 2.49 39.37
N PHE A 340 -3.21 2.15 38.51
CA PHE A 340 -2.22 3.10 37.99
C PHE A 340 -2.77 4.03 36.90
N PHE A 341 -3.94 3.74 36.33
CA PHE A 341 -4.51 4.53 35.23
C PHE A 341 -5.73 5.34 35.70
N PRO A 342 -5.76 6.66 35.46
CA PRO A 342 -6.88 7.49 35.89
C PRO A 342 -8.18 7.12 35.18
N GLU A 343 -9.30 7.19 35.92
CA GLU A 343 -10.66 7.14 35.38
C GLU A 343 -10.78 8.06 34.15
N THR A 344 -11.16 7.50 33.01
CA THR A 344 -11.04 8.14 31.69
C THR A 344 -12.29 7.85 30.84
N TYR A 345 -12.79 8.88 30.15
CA TYR A 345 -13.91 8.80 29.20
C TYR A 345 -13.56 9.41 27.83
N GLN A 346 -14.07 8.80 26.76
CA GLN A 346 -14.02 9.28 25.38
C GLN A 346 -15.29 10.08 25.07
N LEU A 347 -15.20 11.41 24.92
CA LEU A 347 -16.38 12.29 24.81
C LEU A 347 -16.92 12.45 23.38
N ASP A 348 -16.45 11.61 22.46
CA ASP A 348 -16.94 11.40 21.09
C ASP A 348 -17.67 10.05 20.92
N LEU A 349 -17.65 9.20 21.95
CA LEU A 349 -18.30 7.89 21.97
C LEU A 349 -19.55 7.95 22.87
N LEU A 350 -20.74 7.79 22.28
CA LEU A 350 -22.03 7.93 22.97
C LEU A 350 -22.16 7.10 24.27
N SER A 351 -21.63 5.88 24.32
CA SER A 351 -21.66 5.06 25.54
C SER A 351 -20.83 5.66 26.67
N ASP A 352 -19.64 6.16 26.35
CA ASP A 352 -18.75 6.83 27.30
C ASP A 352 -19.31 8.18 27.75
N GLU A 353 -19.94 8.94 26.84
CA GLU A 353 -20.64 10.18 27.18
C GLU A 353 -21.77 9.94 28.19
N ILE A 354 -22.63 8.93 27.95
CA ILE A 354 -23.73 8.59 28.84
C ILE A 354 -23.19 8.16 30.22
N LEU A 355 -22.16 7.32 30.26
CA LEU A 355 -21.50 6.92 31.51
C LEU A 355 -20.89 8.12 32.24
N PHE A 356 -20.21 9.01 31.52
CA PHE A 356 -19.62 10.23 32.06
C PHE A 356 -20.69 11.17 32.65
N LEU A 357 -21.77 11.44 31.91
CA LEU A 357 -22.87 12.30 32.35
C LEU A 357 -23.58 11.71 33.58
N ASN A 358 -23.94 10.43 33.54
CA ASN A 358 -24.63 9.73 34.62
C ASN A 358 -23.74 9.43 35.84
N LYS A 359 -22.42 9.61 35.75
CA LYS A 359 -21.50 9.47 36.88
C LYS A 359 -21.94 10.37 38.05
N LYS A 360 -22.45 9.73 39.11
CA LYS A 360 -22.65 10.37 40.42
C LYS A 360 -21.30 10.76 40.98
N LEU A 361 -21.22 12.00 41.46
CA LEU A 361 -20.00 12.61 42.01
C LEU A 361 -20.29 12.99 43.46
N GLU A 362 -19.37 12.64 44.36
CA GLU A 362 -19.43 13.06 45.76
C GLU A 362 -19.19 14.57 45.83
N LYS A 363 -20.12 15.33 46.40
CA LYS A 363 -20.04 16.80 46.48
C LYS A 363 -18.87 17.31 47.34
N GLU A 364 -18.35 16.47 48.23
CA GLU A 364 -17.38 16.84 49.25
C GLU A 364 -15.91 16.67 48.80
N GLN A 365 -15.67 15.97 47.69
CA GLN A 365 -14.32 15.84 47.12
C GLN A 365 -14.12 16.79 45.95
N LYS A 366 -13.16 17.73 46.04
CA LYS A 366 -12.69 18.51 44.88
C LYS A 366 -11.96 17.57 43.90
N GLN A 367 -12.67 17.14 42.85
CA GLN A 367 -12.14 16.26 41.82
C GLN A 367 -11.72 17.08 40.59
N ILE A 368 -10.42 17.18 40.35
CA ILE A 368 -9.86 17.84 39.16
C ILE A 368 -9.90 16.86 38.00
N TRP A 369 -10.36 17.34 36.84
CA TRP A 369 -10.36 16.59 35.58
C TRP A 369 -9.46 17.28 34.56
N ILE A 370 -8.99 16.52 33.57
CA ILE A 370 -8.13 17.01 32.49
C ILE A 370 -8.65 16.54 31.14
N LEU A 371 -9.03 17.50 30.29
CA LEU A 371 -9.48 17.30 28.93
C LEU A 371 -8.27 17.32 27.99
N LYS A 372 -8.19 16.35 27.08
CA LYS A 372 -7.05 16.14 26.17
C LYS A 372 -7.57 15.73 24.78
N PRO A 373 -7.25 16.46 23.71
CA PRO A 373 -7.56 16.00 22.35
C PRO A 373 -6.78 14.73 21.99
N HIS A 374 -7.38 13.78 21.27
CA HIS A 374 -6.81 12.47 20.92
C HIS A 374 -5.48 12.62 20.18
N ASN A 375 -5.46 13.44 19.12
CA ASN A 375 -4.40 13.45 18.12
C ASN A 375 -3.30 14.51 18.31
N ASN A 376 -3.43 15.41 19.29
CA ASN A 376 -2.38 16.41 19.57
C ASN A 376 -1.30 15.88 20.53
N ASN A 377 -0.08 16.37 20.35
CA ASN A 377 1.06 16.21 21.25
C ASN A 377 1.47 17.55 21.89
N MET A 378 2.58 17.58 22.65
CA MET A 378 3.17 18.79 23.25
C MET A 378 2.21 19.63 24.12
N GLY A 379 1.23 19.00 24.77
CA GLY A 379 0.23 19.69 25.59
C GLY A 379 -0.81 20.53 24.82
N LYS A 380 -0.74 20.61 23.49
CA LYS A 380 -1.59 21.48 22.67
C LYS A 380 -3.07 21.12 22.80
N GLY A 381 -3.87 22.07 23.30
CA GLY A 381 -5.32 21.91 23.49
C GLY A 381 -5.71 21.12 24.74
N ILE A 382 -4.78 20.86 25.67
CA ILE A 382 -5.14 20.35 27.00
C ILE A 382 -5.87 21.46 27.78
N GLN A 383 -6.93 21.09 28.49
CA GLN A 383 -7.65 21.98 29.42
C GLN A 383 -7.79 21.29 30.78
N ILE A 384 -7.65 22.06 31.86
CA ILE A 384 -7.93 21.59 33.22
C ILE A 384 -9.36 22.00 33.57
N ILE A 385 -10.12 21.08 34.15
CA ILE A 385 -11.51 21.24 34.56
C ILE A 385 -11.54 21.10 36.08
N GLU A 386 -11.66 22.22 36.78
CA GLU A 386 -11.79 22.24 38.24
C GLU A 386 -13.23 22.00 38.70
N ASP A 387 -14.21 22.52 37.96
CA ASP A 387 -15.63 22.27 38.19
C ASP A 387 -16.21 21.41 37.05
N ILE A 388 -16.39 20.14 37.38
CA ILE A 388 -16.93 19.13 36.48
C ILE A 388 -18.45 19.26 36.29
N TYR A 389 -19.18 19.90 37.21
CA TYR A 389 -20.62 20.14 37.07
C TYR A 389 -20.88 21.25 36.06
N ILE A 390 -20.17 22.38 36.15
CA ILE A 390 -20.21 23.45 35.16
C ILE A 390 -19.80 22.91 33.78
N PHE A 391 -18.76 22.08 33.70
CA PHE A 391 -18.36 21.44 32.45
C PHE A 391 -19.46 20.54 31.85
N LYS A 392 -20.10 19.69 32.65
CA LYS A 392 -21.22 18.84 32.21
C LYS A 392 -22.39 19.67 31.66
N GLN A 393 -22.78 20.74 32.35
CA GLN A 393 -23.86 21.63 31.90
C GLN A 393 -23.52 22.31 30.58
N ASN A 394 -22.32 22.88 30.46
CA ASN A 394 -21.85 23.53 29.24
C ASN A 394 -21.76 22.54 28.06
N PHE A 395 -21.33 21.29 28.31
CA PHE A 395 -21.25 20.23 27.29
C PHE A 395 -22.64 19.86 26.75
N ILE A 396 -23.65 19.73 27.62
CA ILE A 396 -25.04 19.47 27.22
C ILE A 396 -25.62 20.66 26.42
N GLN A 397 -25.42 21.89 26.90
CA GLN A 397 -25.89 23.10 26.20
C GLN A 397 -25.25 23.23 24.81
N GLN A 398 -23.94 22.98 24.68
CA GLN A 398 -23.25 22.97 23.39
C GLN A 398 -23.82 21.92 22.43
N LYS A 399 -24.23 20.73 22.89
CA LYS A 399 -24.91 19.76 22.00
C LYS A 399 -26.32 20.21 21.60
N ASN A 400 -27.12 20.76 22.53
CA ASN A 400 -28.51 21.14 22.26
C ASN A 400 -28.65 22.32 21.28
N ILE A 401 -27.68 23.24 21.24
CA ILE A 401 -27.66 24.36 20.28
C ILE A 401 -27.40 23.88 18.83
N ASN A 402 -26.87 22.67 18.63
CA ASN A 402 -26.38 22.17 17.34
C ASN A 402 -27.39 21.25 16.59
N GLN A 403 -28.70 21.49 16.72
CA GLN A 403 -29.72 20.79 15.92
C GLN A 403 -29.93 21.35 14.50
N ASP A 404 -29.11 22.32 14.08
CA ASP A 404 -29.16 22.93 12.75
C ASP A 404 -28.24 22.17 11.76
N PRO A 405 -28.76 21.55 10.68
CA PRO A 405 -27.99 20.66 9.79
C PRO A 405 -26.75 21.30 9.14
N ILE A 406 -26.80 22.62 8.89
CA ILE A 406 -25.69 23.35 8.27
C ILE A 406 -24.56 23.58 9.28
N LEU A 407 -24.91 23.86 10.54
CA LEU A 407 -23.92 23.93 11.62
C LEU A 407 -23.31 22.56 11.89
N LEU A 408 -24.07 21.46 11.77
CA LEU A 408 -23.57 20.10 11.99
C LEU A 408 -22.38 19.74 11.08
N ILE A 409 -22.39 20.20 9.82
CA ILE A 409 -21.28 20.00 8.86
C ILE A 409 -20.05 20.82 9.25
N LEU A 410 -20.24 22.11 9.56
CA LEU A 410 -19.16 22.98 10.07
C LEU A 410 -18.62 22.52 11.43
N LEU A 411 -19.46 21.85 12.23
CA LEU A 411 -19.12 21.28 13.52
C LEU A 411 -18.39 19.95 13.37
N LEU A 412 -18.73 19.09 12.41
CA LEU A 412 -17.91 17.92 12.04
C LEU A 412 -16.47 18.37 11.72
N MET A 413 -16.31 19.46 10.97
CA MET A 413 -15.00 20.05 10.66
C MET A 413 -14.28 20.66 11.89
N LYS A 414 -15.01 21.10 12.93
CA LYS A 414 -14.45 21.66 14.20
C LYS A 414 -14.22 20.61 15.29
N LEU A 415 -15.06 19.57 15.37
CA LEU A 415 -15.04 18.46 16.34
C LEU A 415 -14.12 17.31 15.95
N MET A 416 -13.45 17.36 14.79
CA MET A 416 -12.23 16.56 14.53
C MET A 416 -11.12 16.78 15.58
N LYS A 417 -11.32 17.69 16.55
CA LYS A 417 -10.57 17.80 17.80
C LYS A 417 -11.03 16.87 18.94
N LEU A 418 -11.81 15.81 18.66
CA LEU A 418 -11.77 14.49 19.31
C LEU A 418 -11.21 14.49 20.75
N LEU A 419 -12.03 14.41 21.80
CA LEU A 419 -11.65 14.74 23.18
C LEU A 419 -11.75 13.55 24.17
N ILE A 420 -10.69 13.33 24.96
CA ILE A 420 -10.68 12.45 26.14
C ILE A 420 -10.66 13.30 27.41
N ILE A 421 -11.48 12.95 28.41
CA ILE A 421 -11.40 13.53 29.76
C ILE A 421 -10.90 12.48 30.76
N LYS A 422 -10.02 12.89 31.70
CA LYS A 422 -9.47 12.01 32.74
C LYS A 422 -9.57 12.63 34.14
N LYS A 423 -9.84 11.84 35.16
CA LYS A 423 -9.79 12.25 36.57
C LYS A 423 -8.35 12.31 37.06
N VAL A 424 -7.97 13.34 37.80
CA VAL A 424 -6.66 13.39 38.46
C VAL A 424 -6.84 12.82 39.87
N SER A 425 -6.46 11.55 40.07
CA SER A 425 -6.23 11.00 41.40
C SER A 425 -4.99 11.66 42.02
N LYS A 426 -5.02 11.92 43.34
CA LYS A 426 -3.85 12.42 44.05
C LYS A 426 -2.73 11.39 43.96
N ILE A 427 -1.57 11.80 43.46
CA ILE A 427 -0.31 11.10 43.70
C ILE A 427 -0.08 11.15 45.22
N GLN A 428 -0.14 10.00 45.89
CA GLN A 428 0.40 9.89 47.24
C GLN A 428 1.91 10.10 47.14
N LYS A 429 2.43 11.07 47.91
CA LYS A 429 3.85 11.40 47.98
C LYS A 429 4.61 10.35 48.77
#